data_AF-A0A2N8T8Q2-F1
#
_entry.id   AF-A0A2N8T8Q2-F1
#
_cell.length_a   1.000
_cell.length_b   1.000
_cell.length_c   1.000
_cell.angle_alpha   90.00
_cell.angle_beta   90.00
_cell.angle_gamma   90.00
#
_symmetry.space_group_name_H-M   'P 1'
#
loop_
_entity.id
_entity.type
_entity.pdbx_description
1 polymer ?
#
loop_
_entity_poly.entity_id
_entity_poly.type
_entity_poly.pdbx_seq_one_letter_code
_entity_poly.pdbx_strand_id
1 'polypeptide(L)'
;MSDTDRPRFRVSADRQTAHRRVRYVETSRPDDGSCTLCQLDQANPAILDETPAMTHDTRDSEEDEAFAEATLIQAIENQLEAGEPAATQATLNKLTLVGYEREESLQMMALVLAHEIRGMLSEDRPFDGAAYEAMLRNLPDMPE
;
A
#
# COMPACT_ATOMS: atom_id res chain seq x y z
N MET A 1 47.03 4.27 6.36
CA MET A 1 46.60 4.89 7.63
C MET A 1 45.24 4.32 7.95
N SER A 2 45.15 3.49 8.99
CA SER A 2 43.91 2.81 9.36
C SER A 2 42.81 3.83 9.65
N ASP A 3 41.61 3.57 9.16
CA ASP A 3 40.39 4.39 9.26
C ASP A 3 39.92 4.63 10.72
N THR A 4 40.67 4.11 11.70
CA THR A 4 40.46 4.21 13.14
C THR A 4 40.83 5.59 13.71
N ASP A 5 41.57 6.42 12.97
CA ASP A 5 42.16 7.65 13.50
C ASP A 5 41.38 8.93 13.14
N ARG A 6 40.14 8.79 12.66
CA ARG A 6 39.29 9.95 12.33
C ARG A 6 38.60 10.46 13.60
N PRO A 7 38.84 11.71 14.03
CA PRO A 7 38.28 12.22 15.28
C PRO A 7 36.75 12.31 15.20
N ARG A 8 36.05 11.82 16.24
CA ARG A 8 34.58 11.86 16.40
C ARG A 8 33.98 13.24 16.51
N PHE A 9 34.81 14.25 16.67
CA PHE A 9 34.39 15.63 16.78
C PHE A 9 34.98 16.45 15.66
N ARG A 10 34.13 17.26 15.00
CA ARG A 10 34.59 18.32 14.12
C ARG A 10 34.49 19.64 14.84
N VAL A 11 35.62 20.34 14.89
CA VAL A 11 35.67 21.66 15.49
C VAL A 11 35.69 22.71 14.39
N SER A 12 34.58 23.41 14.22
CA SER A 12 34.53 24.59 13.35
C SER A 12 35.02 25.79 14.14
N ALA A 13 36.14 26.36 13.74
CA ALA A 13 36.59 27.67 14.19
C ALA A 13 36.25 28.67 13.09
N ASP A 14 35.15 29.40 13.25
CA ASP A 14 34.84 30.53 12.38
C ASP A 14 35.68 31.73 12.84
N ARG A 15 36.41 32.38 11.93
CA ARG A 15 37.28 33.53 12.27
C ARG A 15 36.48 34.77 12.68
N GLN A 16 35.17 34.78 12.46
CA GLN A 16 34.29 35.91 12.79
C GLN A 16 33.65 35.80 14.18
N THR A 17 33.92 34.74 14.95
CA THR A 17 33.22 34.48 16.22
C THR A 17 34.19 34.10 17.34
N ALA A 18 34.00 34.68 18.54
CA ALA A 18 34.88 34.48 19.70
C ALA A 18 34.67 33.14 20.45
N HIS A 19 33.80 32.26 19.96
CA HIS A 19 33.52 30.96 20.57
C HIS A 19 33.72 29.81 19.57
N ARG A 20 34.29 28.72 20.04
CA ARG A 20 34.63 27.54 19.24
C ARG A 20 33.52 26.48 19.37
N ARG A 21 32.90 26.08 18.26
CA ARG A 21 31.82 25.08 18.26
C ARG A 21 32.36 23.69 17.96
N VAL A 22 32.03 22.73 18.82
CA VAL A 22 32.38 21.32 18.68
C VAL A 22 31.10 20.55 18.32
N ARG A 23 31.13 19.80 17.22
CA ARG A 23 30.03 18.92 16.81
C ARG A 23 30.48 17.47 16.87
N TYR A 24 29.68 16.63 17.52
CA TYR A 24 29.84 15.18 17.50
C TYR A 24 29.38 14.62 16.14
N VAL A 25 30.12 13.66 15.60
CA VAL A 25 29.81 12.95 14.35
C VAL A 25 29.66 11.49 14.69
N GLU A 26 28.45 10.96 14.53
CA GLU A 26 28.18 9.53 14.68
C GLU A 26 28.84 8.77 13.52
N THR A 27 29.61 7.74 13.85
CA THR A 27 30.31 6.87 12.89
C THR A 27 29.84 5.43 13.07
N SER A 28 29.69 4.70 11.95
CA SER A 28 29.29 3.29 11.91
C SER A 28 30.34 2.30 12.46
N ARG A 29 31.41 2.81 13.07
CA ARG A 29 32.44 2.04 13.79
C ARG A 29 32.58 2.59 15.22
N PRO A 30 32.19 1.83 16.26
CA PRO A 30 32.47 2.15 17.65
C PRO A 30 33.96 1.95 17.99
N ASP A 31 34.36 2.37 19.19
CA ASP A 31 35.76 2.33 19.66
C ASP A 31 36.31 0.93 19.91
N ASP A 32 35.44 -0.05 20.05
CA ASP A 32 35.80 -1.45 20.23
C ASP A 32 36.21 -2.14 18.92
N GLY A 33 36.24 -1.39 17.81
CA GLY A 33 36.64 -1.88 16.49
C GLY A 33 35.57 -2.75 15.82
N SER A 34 34.38 -2.88 16.42
CA SER A 34 33.27 -3.58 15.80
C SER A 34 32.71 -2.78 14.61
N CYS A 35 32.15 -3.48 13.62
CA CYS A 35 31.46 -2.87 12.49
C CYS A 35 29.96 -3.11 12.67
N THR A 36 29.22 -2.08 13.10
CA THR A 36 27.77 -2.23 13.36
C THR A 36 27.00 -2.56 12.08
N LEU A 37 27.47 -2.04 10.94
CA LEU A 37 26.89 -2.31 9.63
C LEU A 37 27.05 -3.79 9.22
N CYS A 38 28.20 -4.38 9.53
CA CYS A 38 28.50 -5.77 9.22
C CYS A 38 27.73 -6.75 10.11
N GLN A 39 27.43 -6.38 11.37
CA GLN A 39 26.57 -7.16 12.25
C GLN A 39 25.12 -7.22 11.76
N LEU A 40 24.63 -6.14 11.16
CA LEU A 40 23.28 -6.08 10.59
C LEU A 40 23.13 -7.02 9.38
N ASP A 41 24.12 -7.05 8.49
CA ASP A 41 24.12 -7.95 7.32
C ASP A 41 24.13 -9.44 7.73
N GLN A 42 24.74 -9.78 8.86
CA GLN A 42 24.75 -11.16 9.41
C GLN A 42 23.45 -11.52 10.16
N ALA A 43 22.80 -10.55 10.80
CA ALA A 43 21.54 -10.76 11.50
C ALA A 43 20.34 -10.82 10.55
N ASN A 44 20.47 -10.31 9.33
CA ASN A 44 19.44 -10.32 8.31
C ASN A 44 20.04 -10.66 6.94
N PRO A 45 20.39 -11.93 6.69
CA PRO A 45 20.97 -12.32 5.41
C PRO A 45 19.97 -12.05 4.29
N ALA A 46 20.40 -11.35 3.24
CA ALA A 46 19.64 -11.30 2.01
C ALA A 46 19.41 -12.74 1.53
N ILE A 47 18.15 -13.10 1.25
CA ILE A 47 17.84 -14.36 0.57
C ILE A 47 18.38 -14.20 -0.85
N LEU A 48 19.61 -14.69 -1.05
CA LEU A 48 20.15 -14.90 -2.39
C LEU A 48 19.46 -16.15 -2.91
N ASP A 49 18.42 -15.90 -3.68
CA ASP A 49 17.55 -16.87 -4.31
C ASP A 49 18.37 -17.82 -5.20
N GLU A 50 18.78 -18.97 -4.67
CA GLU A 50 19.26 -20.10 -5.46
C GLU A 50 18.07 -20.71 -6.19
N THR A 51 17.68 -20.05 -7.29
CA THR A 51 16.76 -20.51 -8.35
C THR A 51 15.65 -21.49 -7.92
N PRO A 52 14.42 -21.03 -7.65
CA PRO A 52 13.28 -21.88 -7.86
C PRO A 52 12.98 -21.92 -9.37
N ALA A 53 12.95 -23.12 -9.93
CA ALA A 53 12.34 -23.36 -11.23
C ALA A 53 10.96 -22.69 -11.26
N MET A 54 10.69 -21.92 -12.30
CA MET A 54 9.40 -21.29 -12.58
C MET A 54 8.34 -22.35 -12.89
N THR A 55 7.92 -23.12 -11.88
CA THR A 55 6.53 -23.58 -11.82
C THR A 55 5.73 -22.35 -11.42
N HIS A 56 5.11 -21.72 -12.42
CA HIS A 56 4.11 -20.68 -12.24
C HIS A 56 3.11 -21.17 -11.19
N ASP A 57 3.20 -20.57 -10.01
CA ASP A 57 2.44 -20.91 -8.83
C ASP A 57 1.00 -20.46 -9.02
N THR A 58 0.11 -21.40 -9.34
CA THR A 58 -1.32 -21.10 -9.48
C THR A 58 -2.00 -20.86 -8.13
N ARG A 59 -1.31 -21.07 -6.99
CA ARG A 59 -1.89 -20.87 -5.65
C ARG A 59 -1.82 -19.41 -5.18
N ASP A 60 -0.78 -18.67 -5.57
CA ASP A 60 -0.63 -17.25 -5.21
C ASP A 60 -1.75 -16.40 -5.83
N SER A 61 -2.19 -16.73 -7.04
CA SER A 61 -3.19 -15.94 -7.78
C SER A 61 -4.62 -16.03 -7.20
N GLU A 62 -5.05 -17.21 -6.71
CA GLU A 62 -6.39 -17.36 -6.12
C GLU A 62 -6.51 -16.64 -4.76
N GLU A 63 -5.43 -16.67 -3.97
CA GLU A 63 -5.36 -15.96 -2.68
C GLU A 63 -5.37 -14.43 -2.89
N ASP A 64 -4.65 -13.94 -3.91
CA ASP A 64 -4.64 -12.52 -4.30
C ASP A 64 -6.01 -12.03 -4.79
N GLU A 65 -6.72 -12.82 -5.61
CA GLU A 65 -8.06 -12.50 -6.09
C GLU A 65 -9.06 -12.41 -4.94
N ALA A 66 -9.05 -13.37 -4.02
CA ALA A 66 -9.91 -13.36 -2.84
C ALA A 66 -9.61 -12.16 -1.91
N PHE A 67 -8.34 -11.80 -1.77
CA PHE A 67 -7.93 -10.62 -1.01
C PHE A 67 -8.43 -9.31 -1.65
N ALA A 68 -8.33 -9.20 -2.98
CA ALA A 68 -8.84 -8.05 -3.71
C ALA A 68 -10.36 -7.92 -3.58
N GLU A 69 -11.10 -9.01 -3.74
CA GLU A 69 -12.56 -9.05 -3.54
C GLU A 69 -12.95 -8.57 -2.13
N ALA A 70 -12.34 -9.15 -1.08
CA ALA A 70 -12.63 -8.77 0.30
C ALA A 70 -12.36 -7.29 0.57
N THR A 71 -11.27 -6.74 0.02
CA THR A 71 -10.93 -5.32 0.14
C THR A 71 -11.97 -4.42 -0.55
N LEU A 72 -12.45 -4.82 -1.73
CA LEU A 72 -13.48 -4.07 -2.45
C LEU A 72 -14.82 -4.10 -1.72
N ILE A 73 -15.22 -5.26 -1.18
CA ILE A 73 -16.43 -5.38 -0.37
C ILE A 73 -16.32 -4.47 0.86
N GLN A 74 -15.19 -4.49 1.57
CA GLN A 74 -14.96 -3.60 2.71
C GLN A 74 -15.05 -2.11 2.31
N ALA A 75 -14.55 -1.74 1.13
CA ALA A 75 -14.69 -0.38 0.62
C ALA A 75 -16.16 0.02 0.41
N ILE A 76 -17.00 -0.88 -0.10
CA ILE A 76 -18.46 -0.65 -0.21
C ILE A 76 -19.10 -0.51 1.16
N GLU A 77 -18.72 -1.33 2.14
CA GLU A 77 -19.23 -1.21 3.51
C GLU A 77 -18.87 0.14 4.14
N ASN A 78 -17.63 0.60 3.94
CA ASN A 78 -17.20 1.93 4.39
C ASN A 78 -18.01 3.05 3.71
N GLN A 79 -18.37 2.91 2.43
CA GLN A 79 -19.24 3.87 1.72
C GLN A 79 -20.66 3.89 2.30
N LEU A 80 -21.20 2.72 2.67
CA LEU A 80 -22.51 2.61 3.32
C LEU A 80 -22.50 3.26 4.71
N GLU A 81 -21.45 3.04 5.49
CA GLU A 81 -21.28 3.66 6.81
C GLU A 81 -21.13 5.19 6.70
N ALA A 82 -20.36 5.66 5.71
CA ALA A 82 -20.19 7.08 5.44
C ALA A 82 -21.46 7.73 4.84
N GLY A 83 -22.36 6.94 4.23
CA GLY A 83 -23.50 7.45 3.50
C GLY A 83 -23.15 8.12 2.16
N GLU A 84 -21.92 7.93 1.67
CA GLU A 84 -21.38 8.57 0.47
C GLU A 84 -20.71 7.54 -0.47
N PRO A 85 -21.07 7.52 -1.77
CA PRO A 85 -22.14 8.31 -2.39
C PRO A 85 -23.53 7.83 -1.95
N ALA A 86 -24.53 8.73 -1.99
CA ALA A 86 -25.91 8.38 -1.66
C ALA A 86 -26.48 7.24 -2.54
N ALA A 87 -25.89 7.06 -3.73
CA ALA A 87 -26.19 5.95 -4.63
C ALA A 87 -25.90 4.58 -4.01
N THR A 88 -24.92 4.45 -3.12
CA THR A 88 -24.51 3.18 -2.51
C THR A 88 -25.66 2.60 -1.66
N GLN A 89 -26.22 3.38 -0.74
CA GLN A 89 -27.37 2.96 0.07
C GLN A 89 -28.62 2.74 -0.78
N ALA A 90 -28.89 3.61 -1.75
CA ALA A 90 -30.04 3.47 -2.65
C ALA A 90 -29.98 2.18 -3.46
N THR A 91 -28.78 1.79 -3.91
CA THR A 91 -28.54 0.56 -4.68
C THR A 91 -28.76 -0.67 -3.82
N LEU A 92 -28.21 -0.71 -2.61
CA LEU A 92 -28.43 -1.82 -1.68
C LEU A 92 -29.93 -1.99 -1.35
N ASN A 93 -30.62 -0.89 -1.05
CA ASN A 93 -32.07 -0.92 -0.78
C ASN A 93 -32.87 -1.44 -1.99
N LYS A 94 -32.51 -1.02 -3.20
CA LYS A 94 -33.15 -1.50 -4.44
C LYS A 94 -32.94 -3.01 -4.62
N LEU A 95 -31.70 -3.48 -4.50
CA LEU A 95 -31.36 -4.90 -4.73
C LEU A 95 -32.03 -5.81 -3.70
N THR A 96 -32.00 -5.42 -2.43
CA THR A 96 -32.71 -6.16 -1.37
C THR A 96 -34.23 -6.15 -1.55
N LEU A 97 -34.81 -5.05 -2.05
CA LEU A 97 -36.25 -4.98 -2.33
C LEU A 97 -36.69 -5.92 -3.47
N VAL A 98 -35.82 -6.14 -4.46
CA VAL A 98 -36.09 -7.10 -5.56
C VAL A 98 -35.73 -8.55 -5.21
N GLY A 99 -35.20 -8.79 -4.01
CA GLY A 99 -35.02 -10.13 -3.45
C GLY A 99 -33.57 -10.66 -3.45
N TYR A 100 -32.58 -9.83 -3.76
CA TYR A 100 -31.18 -10.22 -3.59
C TYR A 100 -30.78 -10.16 -2.12
N GLU A 101 -29.96 -11.12 -1.68
CA GLU A 101 -29.39 -11.09 -0.34
C GLU A 101 -28.40 -9.93 -0.20
N ARG A 102 -28.17 -9.48 1.04
CA ARG A 102 -27.24 -8.37 1.30
C ARG A 102 -25.84 -8.69 0.80
N GLU A 103 -25.35 -9.90 1.07
CA GLU A 103 -24.01 -10.32 0.69
C GLU A 103 -23.82 -10.33 -0.85
N GLU A 104 -24.77 -10.94 -1.58
CA GLU A 104 -24.78 -10.94 -3.05
C GLU A 104 -24.87 -9.51 -3.62
N SER A 105 -25.67 -8.65 -2.99
CA SER A 105 -25.76 -7.23 -3.37
C SER A 105 -24.42 -6.51 -3.21
N LEU A 106 -23.70 -6.76 -2.12
CA LEU A 106 -22.38 -6.18 -1.88
C LEU A 106 -21.35 -6.69 -2.88
N GLN A 107 -21.39 -7.97 -3.24
CA GLN A 107 -20.51 -8.55 -4.27
C GLN A 107 -20.75 -7.86 -5.63
N MET A 108 -22.00 -7.70 -6.07
CA MET A 108 -22.32 -6.97 -7.30
C MET A 108 -21.83 -5.52 -7.26
N MET A 109 -22.00 -4.83 -6.14
CA MET A 109 -21.51 -3.45 -5.95
C MET A 109 -19.97 -3.38 -5.96
N ALA A 110 -19.30 -4.35 -5.37
CA ALA A 110 -17.83 -4.46 -5.37
C ALA A 110 -17.28 -4.69 -6.78
N LEU A 111 -17.96 -5.50 -7.61
CA LEU A 111 -17.61 -5.69 -9.02
C LEU A 111 -17.75 -4.41 -9.85
N VAL A 112 -18.76 -3.59 -9.59
CA VAL A 112 -18.89 -2.25 -10.20
C VAL A 112 -17.73 -1.34 -9.80
N LEU A 113 -17.33 -1.36 -8.53
CA LEU A 113 -16.17 -0.60 -8.05
C LEU A 113 -14.87 -1.11 -8.70
N ALA A 114 -14.69 -2.43 -8.82
CA ALA A 114 -13.56 -3.04 -9.50
C ALA A 114 -13.48 -2.62 -10.96
N HIS A 115 -14.62 -2.58 -11.67
CA HIS A 115 -14.69 -2.12 -13.06
C HIS A 115 -14.17 -0.69 -13.20
N GLU A 116 -14.61 0.23 -12.33
CA GLU A 116 -14.15 1.61 -12.36
C GLU A 116 -12.66 1.75 -12.01
N ILE A 117 -12.18 1.03 -10.98
CA ILE A 117 -10.75 1.02 -10.61
C ILE A 117 -9.90 0.47 -11.76
N ARG A 118 -10.37 -0.58 -12.45
CA ARG A 118 -9.70 -1.13 -13.63
C ARG A 118 -9.60 -0.07 -14.73
N GLY A 119 -10.69 0.63 -15.04
CA GLY A 119 -10.71 1.73 -16.02
C GLY A 119 -9.76 2.86 -15.66
N MET A 120 -9.79 3.29 -14.39
CA MET A 120 -8.88 4.29 -13.82
C MET A 120 -7.41 3.93 -14.06
N LEU A 121 -7.03 2.68 -13.77
CA LEU A 121 -5.67 2.19 -13.93
C LEU A 121 -5.27 1.96 -15.40
N SER A 122 -6.18 1.41 -16.23
CA SER A 122 -5.88 1.10 -17.63
C SER A 122 -5.75 2.34 -18.51
N GLU A 123 -6.53 3.38 -18.21
CA GLU A 123 -6.55 4.63 -18.96
C GLU A 123 -5.66 5.71 -18.34
N ASP A 124 -4.99 5.42 -17.21
CA ASP A 124 -4.20 6.38 -16.43
C ASP A 124 -4.97 7.68 -16.15
N ARG A 125 -6.21 7.52 -15.69
CA ARG A 125 -7.16 8.62 -15.43
C ARG A 125 -7.54 8.67 -13.96
N PRO A 126 -8.06 9.79 -13.43
CA PRO A 126 -8.65 9.80 -12.10
C PRO A 126 -9.95 8.98 -12.05
N PHE A 127 -10.32 8.55 -10.84
CA PHE A 127 -11.59 7.87 -10.55
C PHE A 127 -12.78 8.76 -10.94
N ASP A 128 -13.71 8.22 -11.75
CA ASP A 128 -14.92 8.92 -12.17
C ASP A 128 -16.09 8.51 -11.27
N GLY A 129 -16.33 9.34 -10.25
CA GLY A 129 -17.44 9.13 -9.32
C GLY A 129 -18.81 9.16 -9.98
N ALA A 130 -19.00 9.95 -11.04
CA ALA A 130 -20.29 10.06 -11.72
C ALA A 130 -20.58 8.81 -12.56
N ALA A 131 -19.58 8.28 -13.26
CA ALA A 131 -19.69 7.01 -13.98
C ALA A 131 -19.94 5.84 -13.01
N TYR A 132 -19.18 5.76 -11.92
CA TYR A 132 -19.38 4.77 -10.86
C TYR A 132 -20.80 4.80 -10.29
N GLU A 133 -21.29 5.98 -9.95
CA GLU A 133 -22.65 6.20 -9.45
C GLU A 133 -23.74 5.80 -10.45
N ALA A 134 -23.51 6.00 -11.75
CA ALA A 134 -24.43 5.56 -12.80
C ALA A 134 -24.46 4.03 -12.90
N MET A 135 -23.30 3.38 -12.85
CA MET A 135 -23.19 1.92 -12.88
C MET A 135 -23.87 1.27 -11.67
N LEU A 136 -23.66 1.79 -10.45
CA LEU A 136 -24.35 1.31 -9.25
C LEU A 136 -25.87 1.34 -9.41
N ARG A 137 -26.41 2.45 -9.94
CA ARG A 137 -27.84 2.59 -10.18
C ARG A 137 -28.37 1.64 -11.26
N ASN A 138 -27.51 1.11 -12.12
CA ASN A 138 -27.90 0.17 -13.18
C ASN A 138 -27.98 -1.29 -12.72
N LEU A 139 -27.40 -1.64 -11.56
CA LEU A 139 -27.49 -3.00 -11.01
C LEU A 139 -28.95 -3.50 -10.94
N PRO A 140 -29.24 -4.77 -11.24
CA PRO A 140 -28.30 -5.89 -11.35
C PRO A 140 -27.61 -6.03 -12.73
N ASP A 141 -27.86 -5.13 -13.67
CA ASP A 141 -27.19 -5.16 -14.98
C ASP A 141 -25.71 -4.77 -14.82
N MET A 142 -24.83 -5.77 -14.93
CA MET A 142 -23.39 -5.63 -14.71
C MET A 142 -22.70 -4.85 -15.84
N PRO A 143 -21.65 -4.06 -15.53
CA PRO A 143 -20.84 -3.40 -16.55
C PRO A 143 -20.02 -4.42 -17.37
N GLU A 144 -19.90 -4.20 -18.67
CA GLU A 144 -19.13 -5.04 -19.62
C GLU A 144 -17.63 -4.71 -19.59
#